data_AF-A0A502DNJ8-F1
#
_entry.id   AF-A0A502DNJ8-F1
#
_cell.length_a   1.000
_cell.length_b   1.000
_cell.length_c   1.000
_cell.angle_alpha   90.00
_cell.angle_beta   90.00
_cell.angle_gamma   90.00
#
_symmetry.space_group_name_H-M   'P 1'
#
loop_
_entity.id
_entity.type
_entity.pdbx_description
1 polymer ?
#
loop_
_entity_poly.entity_id
_entity_poly.type
_entity_poly.pdbx_seq_one_letter_code
_entity_poly.pdbx_strand_id
1 'polypeptide(L)'
;MAAAARHEHLLFGGQTLDPQGRLTEAGAFEAEDAMALPGVTVPWRRVLDYWRAVDTADRGLPSQVRFGALRPADRGLLKQALNQASTARLQGLGVGTDQGLDAAELRAATTALDRVAVMDTPWSAAFVSWLAQQAGLGPEEFAFSEAHVDYAGAAWQAAMAEVAGRPTPYAMRACNLATTTPRTGDLVCHARGASAELDSFERIGAVLADRPTGGRALPMHCDVVVAVEATGFDAVGGNVLQSVSLRRLDFAPGTTRLDPSYRPDGCAATAATESRCTERHMSRQPWSLLLQWR
;
A
#
# COMPACT_ATOMS: atom_id res chain seq x y z
N MET A 1 -3.49 13.88 -1.38
CA MET A 1 -2.91 12.63 -0.83
C MET A 1 -2.13 12.87 0.46
N ALA A 2 -1.07 13.69 0.47
CA ALA A 2 -0.20 13.88 1.64
C ALA A 2 -0.90 14.24 2.96
N ALA A 3 -1.90 15.14 2.94
CA ALA A 3 -2.64 15.52 4.14
C ALA A 3 -3.42 14.35 4.76
N ALA A 4 -4.12 13.57 3.93
CA ALA A 4 -4.85 12.38 4.38
C ALA A 4 -3.88 11.32 4.94
N ALA A 5 -2.71 11.15 4.34
CA ALA A 5 -1.72 10.19 4.81
C ALA A 5 -1.14 10.56 6.19
N ARG A 6 -0.81 11.84 6.42
CA ARG A 6 -0.40 12.32 7.75
C ARG A 6 -1.51 12.12 8.77
N HIS A 7 -2.75 12.37 8.39
CA HIS A 7 -3.90 12.16 9.29
C HIS A 7 -4.03 10.68 9.67
N GLU A 8 -4.00 9.76 8.71
CA GLU A 8 -4.07 8.32 8.99
C GLU A 8 -2.90 7.82 9.83
N HIS A 9 -1.69 8.31 9.57
CA HIS A 9 -0.52 7.99 10.37
C HIS A 9 -0.69 8.36 11.84
N LEU A 10 -1.27 9.54 12.15
CA LEU A 10 -1.59 9.94 13.52
C LEU A 10 -2.68 9.08 14.15
N LEU A 11 -3.70 8.70 13.37
CA LEU A 11 -4.76 7.81 13.86
C LEU A 11 -4.26 6.38 14.13
N PHE A 12 -3.19 5.96 13.46
CA PHE A 12 -2.44 4.74 13.73
C PHE A 12 -1.36 4.92 14.79
N GLY A 13 -1.35 6.02 15.54
CA GLY A 13 -0.46 6.19 16.69
C GLY A 13 0.99 6.51 16.33
N GLY A 14 1.27 7.08 15.15
CA GLY A 14 2.55 7.74 14.91
C GLY A 14 3.75 6.81 14.63
N GLN A 15 3.53 5.57 14.16
CA GLN A 15 4.62 4.62 13.91
C GLN A 15 5.72 5.19 13.00
N THR A 16 6.95 5.33 13.51
CA THR A 16 8.01 6.09 12.84
C THR A 16 9.30 5.30 12.66
N LEU A 17 9.83 5.32 11.44
CA LEU A 17 11.16 4.84 11.06
C LEU A 17 12.10 6.04 10.88
N ASP A 18 13.23 6.02 11.58
CA ASP A 18 14.28 7.04 11.46
C ASP A 18 15.05 6.93 10.11
N PRO A 19 15.96 7.87 9.79
CA PRO A 19 16.71 7.80 8.53
C PRO A 19 17.64 6.58 8.42
N GLN A 20 17.94 5.87 9.52
CA GLN A 20 18.67 4.60 9.48
C GLN A 20 17.71 3.42 9.32
N GLY A 21 16.40 3.65 9.22
CA GLY A 21 15.38 2.60 9.08
C GLY A 21 15.13 1.82 10.36
N ARG A 22 15.42 2.41 11.53
CA ARG A 22 15.09 1.84 12.85
C ARG A 22 13.71 2.34 13.28
N LEU A 23 12.93 1.46 13.91
CA LEU A 23 11.65 1.83 14.50
C LEU A 23 11.89 2.63 15.79
N THR A 24 11.58 3.92 15.78
CA THR A 24 11.74 4.81 16.96
C THR A 24 10.44 5.03 17.72
N GLU A 25 9.31 4.81 17.06
CA GLU A 25 7.97 4.87 17.66
C GLU A 25 7.13 3.73 17.09
N ALA A 26 6.46 2.98 17.96
CA ALA A 26 5.53 1.92 17.57
C ALA A 26 4.11 2.46 17.64
N GLY A 27 3.35 2.26 16.57
CA GLY A 27 1.94 2.66 16.50
C GLY A 27 1.00 1.49 16.75
N ALA A 28 -0.27 1.72 16.44
CA ALA A 28 -1.28 0.68 16.42
C ALA A 28 -1.09 -0.25 15.21
N PHE A 29 -1.46 -1.52 15.38
CA PHE A 29 -1.39 -2.52 14.33
C PHE A 29 -2.75 -2.74 13.66
N GLU A 30 -2.72 -3.15 12.39
CA GLU A 30 -3.90 -3.42 11.56
C GLU A 30 -4.93 -4.34 12.23
N ALA A 31 -4.47 -5.24 13.09
CA ALA A 31 -5.31 -6.22 13.77
C ALA A 31 -6.04 -5.69 15.00
N GLU A 32 -5.69 -4.53 15.52
CA GLU A 32 -6.25 -4.03 16.79
C GLU A 32 -7.73 -3.68 16.68
N ASP A 33 -8.50 -4.13 17.67
CA ASP A 33 -9.95 -3.96 17.80
C ASP A 33 -10.39 -3.10 18.99
N ALA A 34 -9.43 -2.54 19.74
CA ALA A 34 -9.67 -1.56 20.77
C ALA A 34 -9.50 -0.14 20.22
N MET A 35 -10.27 0.80 20.74
CA MET A 35 -10.11 2.22 20.42
C MET A 35 -8.92 2.77 21.21
N ALA A 36 -7.91 3.27 20.50
CA ALA A 36 -6.81 4.00 21.13
C ALA A 36 -7.26 5.38 21.66
N LEU A 37 -8.23 6.02 20.99
CA LEU A 37 -8.75 7.34 21.31
C LEU A 37 -10.29 7.39 21.19
N PRO A 38 -11.00 8.13 22.06
CA PRO A 38 -12.46 8.33 21.94
C PRO A 38 -12.83 8.92 20.57
N GLY A 39 -13.84 8.34 19.92
CA GLY A 39 -14.33 8.78 18.60
C GLY A 39 -13.48 8.32 17.40
N VAL A 40 -12.31 7.71 17.61
CA VAL A 40 -11.48 7.18 16.51
C VAL A 40 -11.87 5.73 16.20
N THR A 41 -12.19 5.46 14.93
CA THR A 41 -12.47 4.09 14.48
C THR A 41 -11.25 3.20 14.68
N VAL A 42 -11.47 2.01 15.25
CA VAL A 42 -10.42 1.00 15.50
C VAL A 42 -9.63 0.65 14.23
N PRO A 43 -8.31 0.37 14.33
CA PRO A 43 -7.43 0.16 13.18
C PRO A 43 -7.96 -0.79 12.11
N TRP A 44 -8.49 -1.96 12.49
CA TRP A 44 -8.97 -2.94 11.50
C TRP A 44 -10.12 -2.43 10.63
N ARG A 45 -10.99 -1.57 11.20
CA ARG A 45 -12.10 -0.96 10.44
C ARG A 45 -11.60 0.11 9.48
N ARG A 46 -10.49 0.78 9.80
CA ARG A 46 -9.84 1.72 8.88
C ARG A 46 -9.25 0.97 7.68
N VAL A 47 -8.59 -0.16 7.93
CA VAL A 47 -8.09 -1.03 6.86
C VAL A 47 -9.22 -1.52 5.97
N LEU A 48 -10.37 -1.89 6.56
CA LEU A 48 -11.59 -2.22 5.81
C LEU A 48 -12.03 -1.07 4.88
N ASP A 49 -11.97 0.18 5.34
CA ASP A 49 -12.32 1.35 4.54
C ASP A 49 -11.34 1.60 3.37
N TYR A 50 -10.06 1.26 3.54
CA TYR A 50 -9.10 1.37 2.44
C TYR A 50 -9.44 0.41 1.30
N TRP A 51 -9.85 -0.82 1.62
CA TRP A 51 -10.27 -1.81 0.63
C TRP A 51 -11.51 -1.38 -0.18
N ARG A 52 -12.40 -0.56 0.40
CA ARG A 52 -13.56 -0.03 -0.31
C ARG A 52 -13.18 0.92 -1.46
N ALA A 53 -11.99 1.50 -1.44
CA ALA A 53 -11.52 2.38 -2.51
C ALA A 53 -11.11 1.64 -3.79
N VAL A 54 -10.98 0.31 -3.75
CA VAL A 54 -10.57 -0.52 -4.90
C VAL A 54 -11.64 -1.53 -5.34
N ASP A 55 -12.86 -1.43 -4.80
CA ASP A 55 -13.95 -2.34 -5.15
C ASP A 55 -14.53 -2.01 -6.53
N THR A 56 -14.11 -2.75 -7.56
CA THR A 56 -14.58 -2.56 -8.94
C THR A 56 -15.58 -3.63 -9.39
N ALA A 57 -16.03 -4.55 -8.53
CA ALA A 57 -16.87 -5.68 -8.96
C ALA A 57 -17.77 -6.30 -7.86
N ASP A 58 -18.31 -5.49 -6.93
CA ASP A 58 -19.32 -5.94 -5.95
C ASP A 58 -18.82 -7.01 -4.95
N ARG A 59 -17.50 -7.13 -4.75
CA ARG A 59 -16.93 -8.04 -3.73
C ARG A 59 -16.42 -7.30 -2.49
N GLY A 60 -16.22 -5.99 -2.55
CA GLY A 60 -15.92 -5.09 -1.43
C GLY A 60 -14.54 -5.23 -0.81
N LEU A 61 -14.07 -6.48 -0.64
CA LEU A 61 -12.90 -6.89 0.14
C LEU A 61 -12.17 -8.05 -0.58
N PRO A 62 -10.91 -8.34 -0.20
CA PRO A 62 -10.16 -9.46 -0.72
C PRO A 62 -10.95 -10.76 -0.73
N SER A 63 -10.87 -11.50 -1.83
CA SER A 63 -11.60 -12.77 -2.00
C SER A 63 -10.95 -13.93 -1.27
N GLN A 64 -9.67 -13.81 -0.89
CA GLN A 64 -8.92 -14.90 -0.29
C GLN A 64 -8.94 -14.83 1.24
N VAL A 65 -9.19 -15.98 1.87
CA VAL A 65 -9.10 -16.16 3.32
C VAL A 65 -8.09 -17.26 3.60
N ARG A 66 -7.04 -16.94 4.37
CA ARG A 66 -6.05 -17.92 4.81
C ARG A 66 -6.50 -18.50 6.16
N PHE A 67 -6.35 -19.81 6.31
CA PHE A 67 -6.79 -20.54 7.51
C PHE A 67 -5.87 -21.72 7.86
N GLY A 68 -4.64 -21.72 7.34
CA GLY A 68 -3.65 -22.78 7.56
C GLY A 68 -3.64 -23.93 6.55
N ALA A 69 -4.55 -23.93 5.57
CA ALA A 69 -4.52 -24.87 4.46
C ALA A 69 -3.52 -24.46 3.36
N LEU A 70 -3.17 -25.41 2.49
CA LEU A 70 -2.27 -25.19 1.34
C LEU A 70 -2.80 -24.12 0.37
N ARG A 71 -4.12 -24.04 0.21
CA ARG A 71 -4.79 -23.06 -0.66
C ARG A 71 -5.74 -22.21 0.17
N PRO A 72 -5.83 -20.89 -0.10
CA PRO A 72 -6.82 -20.04 0.55
C PRO A 72 -8.23 -20.46 0.14
N ALA A 73 -9.20 -20.20 1.02
CA ALA A 73 -10.61 -20.35 0.70
C ALA A 73 -11.16 -19.09 0.02
N ASP A 74 -12.20 -19.24 -0.80
CA ASP A 74 -12.94 -18.10 -1.35
C ASP A 74 -13.91 -17.56 -0.29
N ARG A 75 -13.71 -16.31 0.10
CA ARG A 75 -14.52 -15.57 1.07
C ARG A 75 -16.00 -15.53 0.67
N GLY A 76 -16.30 -15.32 -0.60
CA GLY A 76 -17.67 -15.26 -1.09
C GLY A 76 -18.40 -16.59 -0.92
N LEU A 77 -17.75 -17.69 -1.28
CA LEU A 77 -18.26 -19.05 -1.07
C LEU A 77 -18.45 -19.36 0.42
N LEU A 78 -17.51 -18.95 1.27
CA LEU A 78 -17.66 -19.11 2.72
C LEU A 78 -18.84 -18.31 3.27
N LYS A 79 -19.05 -17.06 2.83
CA LYS A 79 -20.24 -16.28 3.21
C LYS A 79 -21.53 -16.94 2.74
N GLN A 80 -21.55 -17.50 1.53
CA GLN A 80 -22.70 -18.25 1.03
C GLN A 80 -23.00 -19.47 1.90
N ALA A 81 -21.98 -20.23 2.30
CA ALA A 81 -22.14 -21.37 3.20
C ALA A 81 -22.69 -20.96 4.58
N LEU A 82 -22.18 -19.87 5.15
CA LEU A 82 -22.70 -19.31 6.41
C LEU A 82 -24.18 -18.90 6.29
N ASN A 83 -24.56 -18.24 5.19
CA ASN A 83 -25.95 -17.87 4.94
C ASN A 83 -26.87 -19.10 4.78
N GLN A 84 -26.38 -20.17 4.14
CA GLN A 84 -27.11 -21.44 4.04
C GLN A 84 -27.33 -22.10 5.41
N ALA A 85 -26.39 -21.92 6.35
CA ALA A 85 -26.48 -22.40 7.72
C ALA A 85 -27.28 -21.48 8.67
N SER A 86 -27.84 -20.37 8.18
CA SER A 86 -28.61 -19.46 9.02
C SER A 86 -29.94 -20.07 9.48
N THR A 87 -30.35 -19.76 10.71
CA THR A 87 -31.64 -20.18 11.25
C THR A 87 -32.80 -19.77 10.34
N ALA A 88 -32.77 -18.55 9.80
CA ALA A 88 -33.79 -18.06 8.87
C ALA A 88 -33.93 -18.94 7.61
N ARG A 89 -32.80 -19.37 7.03
CA ARG A 89 -32.82 -20.24 5.85
C ARG A 89 -33.31 -21.65 6.20
N LEU A 90 -32.82 -22.22 7.30
CA LEU A 90 -33.17 -23.57 7.73
C LEU A 90 -34.63 -23.70 8.15
N GLN A 91 -35.17 -22.71 8.87
CA GLN A 91 -36.60 -22.65 9.20
C GLN A 91 -37.48 -22.58 7.96
N GLY A 92 -37.06 -21.83 6.93
CA GLY A 92 -37.74 -21.81 5.63
C GLY A 92 -37.76 -23.16 4.91
N LEU A 93 -36.93 -24.12 5.34
CA LEU A 93 -36.88 -25.50 4.85
C LEU A 93 -37.57 -26.50 5.82
N GLY A 94 -38.23 -26.02 6.87
CA GLY A 94 -38.94 -26.86 7.85
C GLY A 94 -38.06 -27.44 8.96
N VAL A 95 -36.82 -26.97 9.11
CA VAL A 95 -35.93 -27.36 10.21
C VAL A 95 -36.34 -26.63 11.51
N GLY A 96 -36.16 -27.29 12.66
CA GLY A 96 -36.50 -26.76 13.99
C GLY A 96 -35.85 -25.41 14.31
N THR A 97 -36.47 -24.65 15.21
CA THR A 97 -36.08 -23.26 15.54
C THR A 97 -34.79 -23.15 16.34
N ASP A 98 -34.27 -24.27 16.84
CA ASP A 98 -33.04 -24.41 17.62
C ASP A 98 -31.82 -24.78 16.76
N GLN A 99 -31.98 -24.81 15.43
CA GLN A 99 -30.92 -25.17 14.48
C GLN A 99 -30.41 -23.94 13.71
N GLY A 100 -29.13 -23.97 13.37
CA GLY A 100 -28.45 -22.95 12.56
C GLY A 100 -27.90 -21.79 13.36
N LEU A 101 -27.25 -20.87 12.64
CA LEU A 101 -26.71 -19.64 13.20
C LEU A 101 -27.81 -18.58 13.30
N ASP A 102 -27.99 -18.02 14.50
CA ASP A 102 -28.87 -16.88 14.67
C ASP A 102 -28.31 -15.63 13.97
N ALA A 103 -29.08 -14.54 13.98
CA ALA A 103 -28.66 -13.30 13.31
C ALA A 103 -27.40 -12.67 13.91
N ALA A 104 -27.14 -12.85 15.21
CA ALA A 104 -25.96 -12.34 15.89
C ALA A 104 -24.72 -13.20 15.57
N GLU A 105 -24.86 -14.52 15.64
CA GLU A 105 -23.81 -15.49 15.31
C GLU A 105 -23.40 -15.40 13.85
N LEU A 106 -24.36 -15.30 12.92
CA LEU A 106 -24.09 -15.12 11.50
C LEU A 106 -23.31 -13.82 11.24
N ARG A 107 -23.69 -12.73 11.90
CA ARG A 107 -22.97 -11.44 11.80
C ARG A 107 -21.55 -11.56 12.36
N ALA A 108 -21.38 -12.22 13.51
CA ALA A 108 -20.07 -12.43 14.12
C ALA A 108 -19.15 -13.25 13.20
N ALA A 109 -19.63 -14.37 12.67
CA ALA A 109 -18.87 -15.21 11.74
C ALA A 109 -18.51 -14.47 10.44
N THR A 110 -19.46 -13.72 9.87
CA THR A 110 -19.23 -12.91 8.66
C THR A 110 -18.21 -11.81 8.90
N THR A 111 -18.26 -11.16 10.07
CA THR A 111 -17.29 -10.11 10.46
C THR A 111 -15.90 -10.70 10.67
N ALA A 112 -15.79 -11.85 11.33
CA ALA A 112 -14.51 -12.54 11.52
C ALA A 112 -13.88 -12.90 10.16
N LEU A 113 -14.69 -13.39 9.22
CA LEU A 113 -14.25 -13.70 7.86
C LEU A 113 -13.73 -12.46 7.10
N ASP A 114 -14.45 -11.35 7.22
CA ASP A 114 -14.03 -10.07 6.63
C ASP A 114 -12.73 -9.57 7.24
N ARG A 115 -12.62 -9.63 8.58
CA ARG A 115 -11.43 -9.21 9.34
C ARG A 115 -10.19 -9.99 8.90
N VAL A 116 -10.28 -11.32 8.79
CA VAL A 116 -9.16 -12.16 8.35
C VAL A 116 -8.74 -11.82 6.91
N ALA A 117 -9.71 -11.69 6.00
CA ALA A 117 -9.41 -11.41 4.60
C ALA A 117 -8.63 -10.09 4.40
N VAL A 118 -9.00 -9.03 5.14
CA VAL A 118 -8.35 -7.71 4.99
C VAL A 118 -7.00 -7.59 5.69
N MET A 119 -6.73 -8.41 6.71
CA MET A 119 -5.45 -8.43 7.43
C MET A 119 -4.42 -9.32 6.72
N ASP A 120 -4.85 -10.48 6.24
CA ASP A 120 -3.94 -11.46 5.61
C ASP A 120 -3.55 -11.10 4.17
N THR A 121 -4.18 -10.07 3.61
CA THR A 121 -3.92 -9.53 2.27
C THR A 121 -3.20 -8.19 2.38
N PRO A 122 -2.03 -8.02 1.75
CA PRO A 122 -1.31 -6.75 1.81
C PRO A 122 -2.15 -5.57 1.30
N TRP A 123 -2.44 -4.60 2.17
CA TRP A 123 -3.38 -3.50 1.88
C TRP A 123 -2.70 -2.18 1.51
N SER A 124 -1.37 -2.16 1.40
CA SER A 124 -0.60 -0.94 1.08
C SER A 124 -1.06 -0.23 -0.20
N ALA A 125 -1.46 -0.97 -1.24
CA ALA A 125 -1.95 -0.38 -2.48
C ALA A 125 -3.40 0.12 -2.38
N ALA A 126 -4.26 -0.61 -1.66
CA ALA A 126 -5.61 -0.17 -1.33
C ALA A 126 -5.57 1.14 -0.52
N PHE A 127 -4.62 1.28 0.41
CA PHE A 127 -4.38 2.53 1.13
C PHE A 127 -4.00 3.70 0.21
N VAL A 128 -3.10 3.51 -0.74
CA VAL A 128 -2.74 4.55 -1.72
C VAL A 128 -3.95 4.92 -2.60
N SER A 129 -4.71 3.93 -3.06
CA SER A 129 -5.96 4.15 -3.80
C SER A 129 -6.99 4.94 -2.97
N TRP A 130 -7.14 4.62 -1.68
CA TRP A 130 -7.96 5.40 -0.76
C TRP A 130 -7.45 6.83 -0.60
N LEU A 131 -6.13 7.04 -0.47
CA LEU A 131 -5.54 8.38 -0.39
C LEU A 131 -5.78 9.21 -1.67
N ALA A 132 -5.74 8.57 -2.84
CA ALA A 132 -6.08 9.19 -4.12
C ALA A 132 -7.56 9.60 -4.16
N GLN A 133 -8.45 8.73 -3.67
CA GLN A 133 -9.88 9.03 -3.55
C GLN A 133 -10.14 10.21 -2.59
N GLN A 134 -9.48 10.23 -1.43
CA GLN A 134 -9.56 11.36 -0.49
C GLN A 134 -8.98 12.66 -1.07
N ALA A 135 -8.10 12.57 -2.07
CA ALA A 135 -7.59 13.72 -2.79
C ALA A 135 -8.52 14.21 -3.91
N GLY A 136 -9.65 13.53 -4.15
CA GLY A 136 -10.63 13.88 -5.17
C GLY A 136 -10.29 13.39 -6.58
N LEU A 137 -9.30 12.50 -6.73
CA LEU A 137 -8.94 11.95 -8.04
C LEU A 137 -10.05 11.04 -8.58
N GLY A 138 -10.37 11.20 -9.87
CA GLY A 138 -11.29 10.33 -10.61
C GLY A 138 -10.60 9.15 -11.29
N PRO A 139 -11.37 8.19 -11.84
CA PRO A 139 -10.83 6.97 -12.48
C PRO A 139 -10.00 7.23 -13.75
N GLU A 140 -10.13 8.41 -14.37
CA GLU A 140 -9.27 8.84 -15.48
C GLU A 140 -7.92 9.42 -15.00
N GLU A 141 -7.90 9.95 -13.78
CA GLU A 141 -6.75 10.65 -13.20
C GLU A 141 -5.86 9.70 -12.39
N PHE A 142 -6.42 8.61 -11.86
CA PHE A 142 -5.72 7.62 -11.06
C PHE A 142 -6.25 6.19 -11.26
N ALA A 143 -5.35 5.21 -11.36
CA ALA A 143 -5.71 3.80 -11.50
C ALA A 143 -5.92 3.18 -10.11
N PHE A 144 -7.15 3.22 -9.61
CA PHE A 144 -7.53 2.57 -8.34
C PHE A 144 -7.32 1.06 -8.42
N SER A 145 -6.43 0.54 -7.59
CA SER A 145 -6.07 -0.88 -7.60
C SER A 145 -5.51 -1.35 -6.25
N GLU A 146 -5.71 -2.63 -5.98
CA GLU A 146 -5.05 -3.38 -4.90
C GLU A 146 -3.59 -3.73 -5.20
N ALA A 147 -3.04 -3.32 -6.34
CA ALA A 147 -1.66 -3.56 -6.75
C ALA A 147 -0.92 -2.27 -7.13
N HIS A 148 0.21 -2.01 -6.46
CA HIS A 148 1.09 -0.84 -6.73
C HIS A 148 1.52 -0.72 -8.20
N VAL A 149 1.75 -1.86 -8.85
CA VAL A 149 2.21 -1.92 -10.24
C VAL A 149 1.19 -1.32 -11.23
N ASP A 150 -0.10 -1.29 -10.90
CA ASP A 150 -1.13 -0.80 -11.82
C ASP A 150 -1.06 0.72 -12.01
N TYR A 151 -1.05 1.49 -10.91
CA TYR A 151 -0.88 2.95 -11.02
C TYR A 151 0.55 3.36 -11.35
N ALA A 152 1.56 2.55 -11.03
CA ALA A 152 2.92 2.75 -11.54
C ALA A 152 2.99 2.61 -13.06
N GLY A 153 2.32 1.60 -13.63
CA GLY A 153 2.21 1.40 -15.07
C GLY A 153 1.46 2.54 -15.75
N ALA A 154 0.33 2.98 -15.20
CA ALA A 154 -0.40 4.13 -15.72
C ALA A 154 0.42 5.42 -15.69
N ALA A 155 1.18 5.67 -14.60
CA ALA A 155 2.10 6.80 -14.50
C ALA A 155 3.26 6.72 -15.51
N TRP A 156 3.74 5.51 -15.82
CA TRP A 156 4.74 5.28 -16.85
C TRP A 156 4.21 5.65 -18.24
N GLN A 157 3.01 5.18 -18.58
CA GLN A 157 2.35 5.53 -19.86
C GLN A 157 2.08 7.03 -19.96
N ALA A 158 1.71 7.68 -18.86
CA ALA A 158 1.54 9.13 -18.80
C ALA A 158 2.85 9.89 -19.08
N ALA A 159 3.97 9.44 -18.51
CA ALA A 159 5.29 10.00 -18.79
C ALA A 159 5.66 9.85 -20.28
N MET A 160 5.40 8.68 -20.89
CA MET A 160 5.67 8.45 -22.32
C MET A 160 4.77 9.29 -23.23
N ALA A 161 3.50 9.51 -22.84
CA ALA A 161 2.60 10.41 -23.55
C ALA A 161 3.13 11.86 -23.52
N GLU A 162 3.58 12.33 -22.35
CA GLU A 162 4.15 13.67 -22.16
C GLU A 162 5.40 13.88 -23.02
N VAL A 163 6.34 12.92 -23.05
CA VAL A 163 7.53 12.96 -23.93
C VAL A 163 7.14 13.01 -25.41
N ALA A 164 6.06 12.32 -25.80
CA ALA A 164 5.55 12.32 -27.16
C ALA A 164 4.66 13.54 -27.49
N GLY A 165 4.49 14.50 -26.57
CA GLY A 165 3.61 15.66 -26.76
C GLY A 165 2.13 15.31 -26.82
N ARG A 166 1.73 14.14 -26.32
CA ARG A 166 0.33 13.69 -26.26
C ARG A 166 -0.30 14.08 -24.91
N PRO A 167 -1.53 14.60 -24.92
CA PRO A 167 -2.24 14.87 -23.67
C PRO A 167 -2.54 13.57 -22.93
N THR A 168 -2.55 13.64 -21.61
CA THR A 168 -2.99 12.56 -20.73
C THR A 168 -3.67 13.15 -19.50
N PRO A 169 -4.86 12.65 -19.11
CA PRO A 169 -5.58 13.11 -17.91
C PRO A 169 -4.97 12.56 -16.62
N TYR A 170 -4.05 11.59 -16.72
CA TYR A 170 -3.47 10.95 -15.55
C TYR A 170 -2.67 11.95 -14.70
N ALA A 171 -2.93 11.97 -13.40
CA ALA A 171 -2.44 13.01 -12.49
C ALA A 171 -0.94 12.90 -12.15
N MET A 172 -0.32 11.75 -12.45
CA MET A 172 1.07 11.47 -12.07
C MET A 172 1.90 11.03 -13.27
N ARG A 173 3.21 11.30 -13.24
CA ARG A 173 4.17 10.77 -14.23
C ARG A 173 5.26 9.96 -13.53
N ALA A 174 5.73 8.92 -14.19
CA ALA A 174 6.92 8.19 -13.74
C ALA A 174 8.19 9.03 -13.95
N CYS A 175 9.03 9.12 -12.92
CA CYS A 175 10.32 9.77 -12.92
C CYS A 175 11.37 8.90 -12.25
N ASN A 176 12.64 9.05 -12.65
CA ASN A 176 13.76 8.38 -12.00
C ASN A 176 14.04 9.04 -10.65
N LEU A 177 13.82 8.30 -9.56
CA LEU A 177 14.00 8.80 -8.19
C LEU A 177 15.46 9.18 -7.90
N ALA A 178 16.43 8.57 -8.58
CA ALA A 178 17.84 8.90 -8.40
C ALA A 178 18.22 10.28 -8.94
N THR A 179 17.43 10.84 -9.86
CA THR A 179 17.72 12.12 -10.53
C THR A 179 16.63 13.17 -10.38
N THR A 180 15.53 12.85 -9.70
CA THR A 180 14.37 13.73 -9.52
C THR A 180 14.14 14.04 -8.04
N THR A 181 13.98 15.32 -7.69
CA THR A 181 13.63 15.72 -6.31
C THR A 181 12.18 15.33 -6.03
N PRO A 182 11.89 14.55 -4.98
CA PRO A 182 10.53 14.28 -4.54
C PRO A 182 9.81 15.55 -4.06
N ARG A 183 8.51 15.63 -4.28
CA ARG A 183 7.63 16.72 -3.83
C ARG A 183 6.55 16.15 -2.91
N THR A 184 6.03 16.97 -2.01
CA THR A 184 4.87 16.59 -1.20
C THR A 184 3.70 16.17 -2.10
N GLY A 185 3.19 14.96 -1.87
CA GLY A 185 2.13 14.35 -2.68
C GLY A 185 2.61 13.34 -3.72
N ASP A 186 3.91 13.30 -4.02
CA ASP A 186 4.51 12.27 -4.88
C ASP A 186 4.47 10.90 -4.20
N LEU A 187 4.56 9.83 -4.99
CA LEU A 187 4.75 8.46 -4.49
C LEU A 187 6.19 8.01 -4.74
N VAL A 188 6.90 7.58 -3.70
CA VAL A 188 8.22 6.94 -3.84
C VAL A 188 8.03 5.44 -3.82
N CYS A 189 8.54 4.75 -4.83
CA CYS A 189 8.20 3.36 -5.11
C CYS A 189 9.45 2.49 -5.30
N HIS A 190 9.30 1.22 -4.94
CA HIS A 190 10.30 0.18 -5.17
C HIS A 190 9.66 -1.17 -5.49
N ALA A 191 10.39 -2.03 -6.21
CA ALA A 191 10.03 -3.43 -6.37
C ALA A 191 10.31 -4.23 -5.08
N ARG A 192 9.60 -5.33 -4.88
CA ARG A 192 9.80 -6.29 -3.78
C ARG A 192 10.13 -7.68 -4.34
N GLY A 193 10.83 -8.49 -3.54
CA GLY A 193 11.13 -9.89 -3.85
C GLY A 193 12.59 -10.14 -4.22
N ALA A 194 13.12 -11.27 -3.75
CA ALA A 194 14.55 -11.62 -3.82
C ALA A 194 15.09 -11.87 -5.23
N SER A 195 14.22 -12.00 -6.24
CA SER A 195 14.58 -12.36 -7.62
C SER A 195 14.29 -11.26 -8.64
N ALA A 196 13.84 -10.07 -8.20
CA ALA A 196 13.27 -9.13 -9.16
C ALA A 196 14.33 -8.49 -10.08
N GLU A 197 15.58 -8.31 -9.66
CA GLU A 197 16.59 -7.48 -10.37
C GLU A 197 16.06 -6.08 -10.78
N LEU A 198 14.88 -5.66 -10.31
CA LEU A 198 14.20 -4.41 -10.65
C LEU A 198 14.62 -3.30 -9.68
N ASP A 199 15.92 -3.02 -9.66
CA ASP A 199 16.58 -2.08 -8.74
C ASP A 199 16.91 -0.72 -9.35
N SER A 200 16.58 -0.53 -10.63
CA SER A 200 16.77 0.72 -11.37
C SER A 200 15.48 1.16 -12.08
N PHE A 201 15.41 2.46 -12.39
CA PHE A 201 14.29 3.06 -13.10
C PHE A 201 14.11 2.46 -14.50
N GLU A 202 15.21 2.14 -15.17
CA GLU A 202 15.24 1.55 -16.51
C GLU A 202 14.71 0.12 -16.47
N ARG A 203 15.16 -0.69 -15.50
CA ARG A 203 14.72 -2.09 -15.36
C ARG A 203 13.25 -2.19 -14.99
N ILE A 204 12.79 -1.40 -14.02
CA ILE A 204 11.36 -1.38 -13.67
C ILE A 204 10.52 -0.81 -14.83
N GLY A 205 11.03 0.21 -15.51
CA GLY A 205 10.41 0.83 -16.68
C GLY A 205 10.16 -0.13 -17.82
N ALA A 206 11.14 -0.99 -18.14
CA ALA A 206 10.98 -2.03 -19.16
C ALA A 206 9.81 -2.98 -18.85
N VAL A 207 9.60 -3.33 -17.58
CA VAL A 207 8.47 -4.17 -17.16
C VAL A 207 7.14 -3.41 -17.21
N LEU A 208 7.14 -2.13 -16.81
CA LEU A 208 5.94 -1.29 -16.82
C LEU A 208 5.48 -0.90 -18.23
N ALA A 209 6.41 -0.77 -19.19
CA ALA A 209 6.13 -0.38 -20.57
C ALA A 209 5.19 -1.36 -21.28
N ASP A 210 5.39 -2.67 -21.05
CA ASP A 210 4.67 -3.73 -21.75
C ASP A 210 3.47 -4.29 -20.96
N ARG A 211 3.16 -3.70 -19.80
CA ARG A 211 2.17 -4.26 -18.87
C ARG A 211 0.83 -3.53 -18.95
N PRO A 212 -0.29 -4.21 -19.28
CA PRO A 212 -1.63 -3.66 -19.08
C PRO A 212 -1.98 -3.60 -17.58
N THR A 213 -2.83 -2.63 -17.20
CA THR A 213 -3.44 -2.58 -15.86
C THR A 213 -4.18 -3.88 -15.55
N GLY A 214 -4.02 -4.43 -14.34
CA GLY A 214 -4.54 -5.74 -13.97
C GLY A 214 -3.78 -6.93 -14.58
N GLY A 215 -2.65 -6.68 -15.24
CA GLY A 215 -1.76 -7.71 -15.77
C GLY A 215 -1.00 -8.49 -14.69
N ARG A 216 -0.03 -9.31 -15.10
CA ARG A 216 0.76 -10.19 -14.21
C ARG A 216 1.25 -9.47 -12.95
N ALA A 217 1.11 -10.12 -11.80
CA ALA A 217 1.53 -9.58 -10.51
C ALA A 217 3.02 -9.22 -10.52
N LEU A 218 3.32 -8.01 -10.05
CA LEU A 218 4.68 -7.57 -9.74
C LEU A 218 4.68 -7.03 -8.31
N PRO A 219 5.36 -7.68 -7.36
CA PRO A 219 5.45 -7.19 -6.00
C PRO A 219 6.15 -5.83 -6.01
N MET A 220 5.44 -4.81 -5.54
CA MET A 220 5.90 -3.43 -5.45
C MET A 220 5.35 -2.80 -4.19
N HIS A 221 5.93 -1.67 -3.80
CA HIS A 221 5.43 -0.84 -2.72
C HIS A 221 5.76 0.61 -2.96
N CYS A 222 4.85 1.48 -2.54
CA CYS A 222 4.97 2.92 -2.63
C CYS A 222 4.55 3.56 -1.30
N ASP A 223 5.30 4.58 -0.90
CA ASP A 223 4.98 5.49 0.21
C ASP A 223 4.64 6.87 -0.38
N VAL A 224 3.72 7.62 0.22
CA VAL A 224 3.41 8.99 -0.21
C VAL A 224 4.30 9.99 0.52
N VAL A 225 4.95 10.87 -0.22
CA VAL A 225 5.77 11.95 0.34
C VAL A 225 4.87 12.95 1.06
N VAL A 226 5.07 13.11 2.36
CA VAL A 226 4.26 14.00 3.20
C VAL A 226 4.98 15.29 3.59
N ALA A 227 6.30 15.31 3.61
CA ALA A 227 7.09 16.51 3.89
C ALA A 227 8.42 16.44 3.13
N VAL A 228 8.93 17.59 2.70
CA VAL A 228 10.25 17.70 2.06
C VAL A 228 11.00 18.83 2.75
N GLU A 229 12.21 18.54 3.18
CA GLU A 229 13.11 19.45 3.89
C GLU A 229 14.45 19.55 3.15
N ALA A 230 15.36 20.39 3.66
CA ALA A 230 16.67 20.58 3.03
C ALA A 230 17.54 19.31 2.99
N THR A 231 17.40 18.43 3.98
CA THR A 231 18.26 17.25 4.15
C THR A 231 17.59 15.93 3.77
N GLY A 232 16.32 15.94 3.40
CA GLY A 232 15.57 14.72 3.15
C GLY A 232 14.07 14.97 3.03
N PHE A 233 13.31 13.89 3.13
CA PHE A 233 11.86 13.93 3.04
C PHE A 233 11.24 12.82 3.89
N ASP A 234 10.00 13.03 4.29
CA ASP A 234 9.20 12.05 5.02
C ASP A 234 8.19 11.43 4.06
N ALA A 235 8.03 10.12 4.13
CA ALA A 235 7.05 9.38 3.35
C ALA A 235 6.19 8.49 4.27
N VAL A 236 4.90 8.38 3.98
CA VAL A 236 3.95 7.56 4.74
C VAL A 236 3.48 6.39 3.89
N GLY A 237 3.65 5.18 4.42
CA GLY A 237 3.26 3.92 3.80
C GLY A 237 2.21 3.17 4.60
N GLY A 238 1.21 2.64 3.91
CA GLY A 238 0.28 1.67 4.49
C GLY A 238 0.91 0.27 4.52
N ASN A 239 0.52 -0.55 5.49
CA ASN A 239 0.98 -1.92 5.68
C ASN A 239 2.51 -2.07 5.71
N VAL A 240 3.18 -1.05 6.26
CA VAL A 240 4.60 -1.12 6.64
C VAL A 240 4.61 -1.55 8.09
N LEU A 241 5.20 -2.70 8.38
CA LEU A 241 5.17 -3.30 9.73
C LEU A 241 3.73 -3.41 10.29
N GLN A 242 2.78 -3.81 9.44
CA GLN A 242 1.36 -3.95 9.79
C GLN A 242 0.70 -2.65 10.32
N SER A 243 1.21 -1.48 9.95
CA SER A 243 0.70 -0.17 10.39
C SER A 243 0.72 0.86 9.25
N VAL A 244 0.28 2.09 9.54
CA VAL A 244 0.51 3.28 8.71
C VAL A 244 1.76 3.98 9.24
N SER A 245 2.90 3.71 8.59
CA SER A 245 4.21 4.14 9.09
C SER A 245 4.73 5.36 8.36
N LEU A 246 5.32 6.28 9.10
CA LEU A 246 6.18 7.33 8.55
C LEU A 246 7.61 6.82 8.46
N ARG A 247 8.29 7.16 7.38
CA ARG A 247 9.70 6.88 7.13
C ARG A 247 10.42 8.16 6.75
N ARG A 248 11.49 8.48 7.46
CA ARG A 248 12.44 9.51 7.04
C ARG A 248 13.43 8.95 6.03
N LEU A 249 13.65 9.67 4.92
CA LEU A 249 14.63 9.36 3.90
C LEU A 249 15.53 10.59 3.67
N ASP A 250 16.83 10.41 3.77
CA ASP A 250 17.82 11.49 3.61
C ASP A 250 18.18 11.71 2.14
N PHE A 251 18.53 12.95 1.82
CA PHE A 251 19.23 13.27 0.60
C PHE A 251 20.73 13.07 0.74
N ALA A 252 21.41 12.80 -0.37
CA ALA A 252 22.86 12.81 -0.41
C ALA A 252 23.37 14.22 -0.04
N PRO A 253 24.49 14.35 0.71
CA PRO A 253 24.98 15.64 1.19
C PRO A 253 25.11 16.70 0.09
N GLY A 254 24.54 17.88 0.33
CA GLY A 254 24.57 19.00 -0.61
C GLY A 254 23.67 18.84 -1.84
N THR A 255 22.80 17.82 -1.87
CA THR A 255 21.88 17.56 -2.99
C THR A 255 20.42 17.51 -2.52
N THR A 256 19.51 17.35 -3.47
CA THR A 256 18.10 17.01 -3.23
C THR A 256 17.73 15.67 -3.87
N ARG A 257 18.69 14.73 -3.88
CA ARG A 257 18.57 13.38 -4.44
C ARG A 257 18.63 12.38 -3.32
N LEU A 258 17.83 11.32 -3.39
CA LEU A 258 17.86 10.24 -2.39
C LEU A 258 19.30 9.75 -2.19
N ASP A 259 19.73 9.66 -0.93
CA ASP A 259 21.06 9.15 -0.60
C ASP A 259 21.25 7.72 -1.19
N PRO A 260 22.31 7.46 -1.97
CA PRO A 260 22.53 6.15 -2.56
C PRO A 260 22.51 5.00 -1.55
N SER A 261 22.91 5.21 -0.30
CA SER A 261 22.94 4.18 0.76
C SER A 261 21.57 3.54 1.05
N TYR A 262 20.46 4.16 0.64
CA TYR A 262 19.14 3.54 0.72
C TYR A 262 18.94 2.41 -0.30
N ARG A 263 19.75 2.32 -1.36
CA ARG A 263 19.67 1.29 -2.40
C ARG A 263 20.63 0.12 -2.11
N PRO A 264 20.32 -1.11 -2.58
CA PRO A 264 21.19 -2.28 -2.38
C PRO A 264 22.64 -2.04 -2.81
N ASP A 265 22.86 -1.44 -3.99
CA ASP A 265 24.21 -1.22 -4.53
C ASP A 265 24.88 0.08 -4.04
N GLY A 266 24.14 0.92 -3.30
CA GLY A 266 24.61 2.23 -2.88
C GLY A 266 25.87 2.20 -2.02
N CYS A 267 25.99 1.17 -1.18
CA CYS A 267 27.16 0.98 -0.33
C CYS A 267 28.42 0.58 -1.09
N ALA A 268 28.29 -0.03 -2.29
CA ALA A 268 29.44 -0.39 -3.12
C ALA A 268 30.05 0.85 -3.80
N ALA A 269 29.21 1.84 -4.16
CA ALA A 269 29.66 3.11 -4.73
C ALA A 269 30.36 4.03 -3.71
N THR A 270 30.03 3.94 -2.42
CA THR A 270 30.61 4.77 -1.35
C THR A 270 31.88 4.18 -0.72
N ALA A 271 32.19 2.91 -0.99
CA ALA A 271 33.34 2.20 -0.39
C ALA A 271 34.72 2.68 -0.87
N ALA A 272 34.78 3.62 -1.82
CA ALA A 272 36.02 4.25 -2.28
C ALA A 272 36.55 5.34 -1.33
N THR A 273 35.79 5.72 -0.31
CA THR A 273 36.17 6.68 0.72
C THR A 273 35.84 6.09 2.09
N GLU A 274 36.77 6.15 3.04
CA GLU A 274 36.86 5.40 4.31
C GLU A 274 35.66 5.47 5.29
N SER A 275 34.51 6.03 4.91
CA SER A 275 33.27 5.95 5.69
C SER A 275 32.55 4.64 5.44
N ARG A 276 32.36 3.82 6.48
CA ARG A 276 31.40 2.70 6.46
C ARG A 276 30.05 3.21 5.94
N CYS A 277 29.49 2.55 4.94
CA CYS A 277 28.16 2.87 4.43
C CYS A 277 27.16 2.93 5.59
N THR A 278 26.34 3.98 5.64
CA THR A 278 25.29 4.09 6.66
C THR A 278 24.33 2.91 6.53
N GLU A 279 24.16 2.13 7.59
CA GLU A 279 23.12 1.11 7.61
C GLU A 279 21.74 1.78 7.60
N ARG A 280 20.95 1.44 6.57
CA ARG A 280 19.58 1.94 6.39
C ARG A 280 18.51 0.91 6.81
N HIS A 281 18.91 -0.20 7.45
CA HIS A 281 18.04 -1.27 7.96
C HIS A 281 16.80 -1.52 7.10
N MET A 282 15.60 -1.29 7.65
CA MET A 282 14.32 -1.52 6.97
C MET A 282 14.02 -0.53 5.85
N SER A 283 14.75 0.58 5.79
CA SER A 283 14.68 1.59 4.73
C SER A 283 15.62 1.30 3.57
N ARG A 284 16.50 0.30 3.68
CA ARG A 284 17.29 -0.18 2.54
C ARG A 284 16.41 -0.98 1.58
N GLN A 285 15.98 -0.36 0.49
CA GLN A 285 15.13 -0.95 -0.54
C GLN A 285 15.60 -0.50 -1.94
N PRO A 286 15.24 -1.21 -3.02
CA PRO A 286 15.54 -0.79 -4.40
C PRO A 286 14.68 0.40 -4.86
N TRP A 287 14.68 1.50 -4.09
CA TRP A 287 14.00 2.75 -4.40
C TRP A 287 14.51 3.30 -5.75
N SER A 288 13.64 3.30 -6.75
CA SER A 288 14.02 3.59 -8.14
C SER A 288 12.99 4.42 -8.90
N LEU A 289 11.72 4.36 -8.49
CA LEU A 289 10.60 4.99 -9.18
C LEU A 289 9.99 6.07 -8.31
N LEU A 290 9.79 7.26 -8.89
CA LEU A 290 9.01 8.34 -8.31
C LEU A 290 7.78 8.55 -9.20
N LEU A 291 6.57 8.49 -8.64
CA LEU A 291 5.37 8.95 -9.34
C LEU A 291 5.13 10.39 -8.91
N GLN A 292 5.50 11.31 -9.78
CA GLN A 292 5.45 12.74 -9.49
C GLN A 292 4.14 13.35 -9.97
N TRP A 293 3.53 14.19 -9.14
CA TRP A 293 2.35 14.97 -9.50
C TRP A 293 2.61 15.89 -10.70
N ARG A 294 1.69 15.93 -11.67
CA ARG A 294 1.81 16.68 -12.93
C ARG A 294 1.23 18.09 -12.87
#